data_AF-A0A8H8P6V3-F1
#
_entry.id   AF-A0A8H8P6V3-F1
#
_cell.length_a   1.000
_cell.length_b   1.000
_cell.length_c   1.000
_cell.angle_alpha   90.00
_cell.angle_beta   90.00
_cell.angle_gamma   90.00
#
_symmetry.space_group_name_H-M   'P 1'
#
loop_
_entity.id
_entity.type
_entity.pdbx_description
1 polymer ?
#
loop_
_entity_poly.entity_id
_entity_poly.type
_entity_poly.pdbx_seq_one_letter_code
_entity_poly.pdbx_strand_id
1 'polypeptide(L)'
;MADDRRSGEFVFSYYDASAAGWPSGWAFFVGLLQAAYTLTGYGMVAAMCEEVQNPEREVPKAMVLSVAAAAVTGIIYLVPILFVLPDIPTLLGVASGQPMPLLYKIVTGSPGGGFGLLFLIIGIGFFAGIGALTAACKSRGHHIIKIKLN
;
A
#
# COMPACT_ATOMS: atom_id res chain seq x y z
N MET A 1 -3.85 9.36 -23.75
CA MET A 1 -3.03 8.19 -23.40
C MET A 1 -1.64 8.73 -23.13
N ALA A 2 -0.88 8.22 -22.15
CA ALA A 2 0.48 8.71 -21.92
C ALA A 2 1.36 8.32 -23.12
N ASP A 3 1.63 9.29 -24.01
CA ASP A 3 2.41 9.09 -25.23
C ASP A 3 3.93 9.01 -24.93
N ASP A 4 4.36 9.58 -23.81
CA ASP A 4 5.75 9.54 -23.33
C ASP A 4 5.92 8.61 -22.12
N ARG A 5 6.93 7.73 -22.17
CA ARG A 5 7.32 6.83 -21.09
C ARG A 5 8.74 7.15 -20.62
N ARG A 6 8.99 7.04 -19.32
CA ARG A 6 10.33 7.24 -18.73
C ARG A 6 11.29 6.13 -19.17
N SER A 7 12.58 6.45 -19.27
CA SER A 7 13.62 5.45 -19.56
C SER A 7 13.81 4.50 -18.37
N GLY A 8 14.30 3.28 -18.63
CA GLY A 8 14.61 2.33 -17.56
C GLY A 8 15.68 2.84 -16.58
N GLU A 9 16.63 3.66 -17.06
CA GLU A 9 17.60 4.36 -16.22
C GLU A 9 16.90 5.29 -15.23
N PHE A 10 15.91 6.07 -15.68
CA PHE A 10 15.12 6.90 -14.77
C PHE A 10 14.36 6.05 -13.73
N VAL A 11 13.83 4.89 -14.12
CA VAL A 11 13.04 4.05 -13.19
C VAL A 11 13.92 3.39 -12.11
N PHE A 12 15.14 2.96 -12.45
CA PHE A 12 15.97 2.16 -11.55
C PHE A 12 17.15 2.89 -10.91
N SER A 13 17.65 3.98 -11.50
CA SER A 13 18.83 4.70 -11.01
C SER A 13 18.60 6.17 -10.67
N TYR A 14 17.49 6.77 -11.08
CA TYR A 14 17.20 8.16 -10.70
C TYR A 14 16.66 8.24 -9.28
N TYR A 15 17.36 9.00 -8.44
CA TYR A 15 16.97 9.28 -7.07
C TYR A 15 17.11 10.77 -6.78
N ASP A 16 15.99 11.42 -6.47
CA ASP A 16 15.92 12.84 -6.14
C ASP A 16 15.40 13.04 -4.71
N ALA A 17 16.26 13.54 -3.83
CA ALA A 17 15.95 13.83 -2.43
C ALA A 17 15.67 15.32 -2.16
N SER A 18 15.73 16.19 -3.18
CA SER A 18 15.64 17.64 -3.03
C SER A 18 14.30 18.09 -2.43
N ALA A 19 13.21 17.43 -2.81
CA ALA A 19 11.86 17.69 -2.32
C ALA A 19 11.58 17.12 -0.92
N ALA A 20 12.42 16.21 -0.40
CA ALA A 20 12.17 15.58 0.88
C ALA A 20 12.44 16.52 2.07
N GLY A 21 13.30 17.54 1.90
CA GLY A 21 13.70 18.46 2.96
C GLY A 21 14.66 17.86 4.01
N TRP A 22 15.12 16.62 3.78
CA TRP A 22 16.06 15.89 4.65
C TRP A 22 17.35 15.56 3.90
N PRO A 23 18.46 15.26 4.61
CA PRO A 23 19.66 14.70 3.98
C PRO A 23 19.31 13.44 3.17
N SER A 24 20.01 13.21 2.06
CA SER A 24 19.72 12.13 1.09
C SER A 24 19.57 10.75 1.74
N GLY A 25 20.41 10.41 2.72
CA GLY A 25 20.29 9.16 3.45
C GLY A 25 18.98 9.03 4.24
N TRP A 26 18.47 10.12 4.81
CA TRP A 26 17.22 10.10 5.58
C TRP A 26 15.99 10.13 4.66
N ALA A 27 16.06 10.84 3.54
CA ALA A 27 15.02 10.83 2.52
C ALA A 27 14.72 9.42 1.98
N PHE A 28 15.74 8.55 1.92
CA PHE A 28 15.54 7.13 1.58
C PHE A 28 14.64 6.41 2.60
N PHE A 29 14.89 6.59 3.89
CA PHE A 29 14.06 5.99 4.94
C PHE A 29 12.64 6.56 4.98
N VAL A 30 12.46 7.85 4.67
CA VAL A 30 11.12 8.45 4.52
C VAL A 30 10.35 7.78 3.37
N GLY A 31 11.02 7.46 2.26
CA GLY A 31 10.41 6.70 1.16
C GLY A 31 9.95 5.29 1.56
N LEU A 32 10.62 4.65 2.52
CA LEU A 32 10.25 3.33 3.06
C LEU A 32 9.01 3.36 3.96
N LEU A 33 8.51 4.54 4.35
CA LEU A 33 7.33 4.67 5.20
C LEU A 33 6.09 4.02 4.59
N GLN A 34 5.92 4.10 3.27
CA GLN A 34 4.80 3.46 2.57
C GLN A 34 4.87 1.94 2.70
N ALA A 35 6.07 1.34 2.61
CA ALA A 35 6.26 -0.09 2.80
C ALA A 35 5.97 -0.48 4.26
N ALA A 36 6.44 0.30 5.23
CA ALA A 36 6.15 0.08 6.65
C ALA A 36 4.64 0.13 6.96
N TYR A 37 3.88 1.03 6.32
CA TYR A 37 2.43 1.11 6.48
C TYR A 37 1.75 -0.22 6.11
N THR A 38 2.16 -0.85 5.01
CA THR A 38 1.61 -2.15 4.61
C THR A 38 1.87 -3.25 5.64
N LEU A 39 2.99 -3.18 6.38
CA LEU A 39 3.37 -4.13 7.44
C LEU A 39 2.51 -4.02 8.72
N THR A 40 1.70 -2.96 8.85
CA THR A 40 0.85 -2.76 10.04
C THR A 40 -0.27 -3.80 10.14
N GLY A 41 -0.78 -4.29 9.00
CA GLY A 41 -1.92 -5.23 8.96
C GLY A 41 -1.61 -6.65 9.43
N TYR A 42 -0.34 -7.05 9.51
CA TYR A 42 0.05 -8.45 9.77
C TYR A 42 -0.22 -8.90 11.20
N GLY A 43 -0.24 -7.98 12.17
CA GLY A 43 -0.60 -8.28 13.57
C GLY A 43 -2.03 -8.83 13.69
N MET A 44 -2.91 -8.53 12.73
CA MET A 44 -4.29 -9.03 12.73
C MET A 44 -4.36 -10.54 12.47
N VAL A 45 -3.37 -11.13 11.79
CA VAL A 45 -3.32 -12.58 11.54
C VAL A 45 -3.11 -13.34 12.85
N ALA A 46 -2.28 -12.80 13.75
CA ALA A 46 -2.06 -13.38 15.07
C ALA A 46 -3.32 -13.34 15.95
N ALA A 47 -4.20 -12.36 15.76
CA ALA A 47 -5.46 -12.29 16.48
C ALA A 47 -6.46 -13.39 16.08
N MET A 48 -6.30 -14.00 14.90
CA MET A 48 -7.16 -15.08 14.40
C MET A 48 -6.62 -16.49 14.68
N CYS A 49 -5.50 -16.62 15.39
CA CYS A 49 -4.86 -17.91 15.69
C CYS A 49 -5.82 -18.95 16.28
N GLU A 50 -6.78 -18.53 17.10
CA GLU A 50 -7.72 -19.42 17.80
C GLU A 50 -8.72 -20.13 16.87
N GLU A 51 -8.86 -19.67 15.61
CA GLU A 51 -9.71 -20.33 14.59
C GLU A 51 -8.95 -21.20 13.61
N VAL A 52 -7.62 -21.19 13.69
CA VAL A 52 -6.77 -21.97 12.83
C VAL A 52 -6.63 -23.37 13.44
N GLN A 53 -6.89 -24.43 12.67
CA GLN A 53 -6.79 -25.81 13.15
C GLN A 53 -5.39 -26.15 13.69
N ASN A 54 -4.33 -25.55 13.12
CA ASN A 54 -2.93 -25.76 13.50
C ASN A 54 -2.17 -24.42 13.54
N PRO A 55 -2.35 -23.59 14.58
CA PRO A 55 -1.83 -22.23 14.60
C PRO A 55 -0.29 -22.18 14.60
N GLU A 56 0.38 -23.12 15.26
CA GLU A 56 1.85 -23.15 15.38
C GLU A 56 2.59 -23.29 14.04
N ARG A 57 1.95 -23.88 13.02
CA ARG A 57 2.53 -24.08 11.69
C ARG A 57 1.91 -23.20 10.62
N GLU A 58 0.59 -23.04 10.65
CA GLU A 58 -0.13 -22.36 9.58
C GLU A 58 -0.10 -20.84 9.72
N VAL A 59 -0.06 -20.30 10.96
CA VAL A 59 0.00 -18.84 11.17
C VAL A 59 1.34 -18.26 10.71
N PRO A 60 2.52 -18.81 11.10
CA PRO A 60 3.80 -18.29 10.62
C PRO A 60 3.93 -18.39 9.10
N LYS A 61 3.48 -19.49 8.49
CA LYS A 61 3.48 -19.64 7.03
C LYS A 61 2.58 -18.61 6.35
N ALA A 62 1.36 -18.42 6.84
CA ALA A 62 0.42 -17.45 6.29
C ALA A 62 0.97 -16.02 6.37
N MET A 63 1.64 -15.66 7.47
CA MET A 63 2.31 -14.36 7.60
C MET A 63 3.41 -14.18 6.55
N VAL A 64 4.32 -15.15 6.39
CA VAL A 64 5.42 -15.06 5.41
C VAL A 64 4.89 -15.03 3.98
N LEU A 65 3.91 -15.88 3.64
CA LEU A 65 3.29 -15.90 2.32
C LEU A 65 2.56 -14.59 2.01
N SER A 66 1.90 -13.98 3.00
CA SER A 66 1.25 -12.69 2.83
C SER A 66 2.26 -11.57 2.55
N VAL A 67 3.42 -11.57 3.24
CA VAL A 67 4.51 -10.61 2.98
C VAL A 67 5.07 -10.80 1.58
N ALA A 68 5.34 -12.04 1.18
CA ALA A 68 5.84 -12.35 -0.15
C ALA A 68 4.84 -11.94 -1.25
N ALA A 69 3.55 -12.24 -1.07
CA ALA A 69 2.51 -11.84 -2.01
C ALA A 69 2.39 -10.32 -2.11
N ALA A 70 2.42 -9.61 -0.97
CA ALA A 70 2.40 -8.14 -0.94
C ALA A 70 3.63 -7.52 -1.63
N ALA A 71 4.82 -8.09 -1.43
CA ALA A 71 6.03 -7.64 -2.09
C ALA A 71 5.97 -7.81 -3.61
N VAL A 72 5.54 -8.98 -4.09
CA VAL A 72 5.41 -9.28 -5.53
C VAL A 72 4.36 -8.38 -6.19
N THR A 73 3.17 -8.29 -5.60
CA THR A 73 2.09 -7.42 -6.11
C THR A 73 2.49 -5.94 -6.07
N GLY A 74 3.19 -5.51 -5.03
CA GLY A 74 3.74 -4.16 -4.92
C GLY A 74 4.73 -3.83 -6.03
N ILE A 75 5.67 -4.74 -6.34
CA ILE A 75 6.64 -4.55 -7.43
C ILE A 75 5.94 -4.48 -8.79
N ILE A 76 5.02 -5.42 -9.06
CA ILE A 76 4.24 -5.46 -10.31
C ILE A 76 3.40 -4.20 -10.49
N TYR A 77 2.95 -3.58 -9.40
CA TYR A 77 2.18 -2.33 -9.43
C TYR A 77 3.06 -1.08 -9.54
N LEU A 78 4.17 -1.02 -8.80
CA LEU A 78 5.07 0.13 -8.75
C LEU A 78 5.83 0.32 -10.06
N VAL A 79 6.35 -0.76 -10.67
CA VAL A 79 7.19 -0.66 -11.87
C VAL A 79 6.46 0.02 -13.03
N PRO A 80 5.24 -0.40 -13.46
CA PRO A 80 4.50 0.28 -14.52
C PRO A 80 4.16 1.73 -14.19
N ILE A 81 3.87 2.05 -12.93
CA ILE A 81 3.57 3.41 -12.49
C ILE A 81 4.77 4.34 -12.66
N LEU A 82 5.97 3.88 -12.32
CA LEU A 82 7.20 4.65 -12.51
C LEU A 82 7.49 4.93 -13.99
N PHE A 83 7.13 4.00 -14.89
CA PHE A 83 7.27 4.20 -16.34
C PHE A 83 6.33 5.26 -16.92
N VAL A 84 5.12 5.40 -16.36
CA VAL A 84 4.11 6.36 -16.83
C VAL A 84 4.08 7.64 -15.98
N LEU A 85 5.06 7.83 -15.10
CA LEU A 85 5.10 8.94 -14.17
C LEU A 85 5.37 10.28 -14.92
N PRO A 86 4.48 11.28 -14.81
CA PRO A 86 4.70 12.62 -15.32
C PRO A 86 5.75 13.36 -14.48
N ASP A 87 6.08 14.59 -14.86
CA ASP A 87 7.11 15.38 -14.17
C ASP A 87 6.86 15.52 -12.66
N ILE A 88 7.88 15.19 -11.87
CA ILE A 88 7.85 15.20 -10.40
C ILE A 88 7.41 16.57 -9.84
N PRO A 89 7.88 17.73 -10.35
CA PRO A 89 7.43 19.04 -9.88
C PRO A 89 5.92 19.26 -10.06
N THR A 90 5.34 18.75 -11.14
CA THR A 90 3.90 18.84 -11.42
C THR A 90 3.09 18.03 -10.42
N LEU A 91 3.59 16.87 -10.00
CA LEU A 91 2.97 16.02 -8.99
C LEU A 91 3.09 16.59 -7.57
N LEU A 92 4.20 17.26 -7.26
CA LEU A 92 4.42 17.92 -5.97
C LEU A 92 3.65 19.24 -5.83
N GLY A 93 3.42 19.94 -6.94
CA GLY A 93 2.66 21.20 -6.97
C GLY A 93 1.15 21.03 -6.89
N VAL A 94 0.63 19.81 -6.74
CA VAL A 94 -0.82 19.55 -6.68
C VAL A 94 -1.38 20.07 -5.36
N ALA A 95 -2.27 21.06 -5.43
CA ALA A 95 -2.90 21.69 -4.26
C ALA A 95 -3.69 20.72 -3.36
N SER A 96 -4.15 19.58 -3.87
CA SER A 96 -4.82 18.54 -3.08
C SER A 96 -3.87 17.68 -2.25
N GLY A 97 -2.54 17.78 -2.46
CA GLY A 97 -1.54 16.91 -1.82
C GLY A 97 -1.65 15.44 -2.21
N GLN A 98 -2.47 15.10 -3.21
CA GLN A 98 -2.75 13.73 -3.64
C GLN A 98 -2.36 13.59 -5.12
N PRO A 99 -1.18 13.02 -5.43
CA PRO A 99 -0.69 12.93 -6.81
C PRO A 99 -1.35 11.79 -7.61
N MET A 100 -1.91 10.77 -6.95
CA MET A 100 -2.45 9.57 -7.61
C MET A 100 -3.68 9.82 -8.51
N PRO A 101 -4.70 10.61 -8.10
CA PRO A 101 -5.84 10.91 -8.97
C PRO A 101 -5.43 11.67 -10.24
N LEU A 102 -4.46 12.57 -10.12
CA LEU A 102 -3.91 13.32 -11.26
C LEU A 102 -3.15 12.39 -12.20
N LEU A 103 -2.35 11.48 -11.64
CA LEU A 103 -1.64 10.44 -12.40
C LEU A 103 -2.61 9.61 -13.23
N TYR A 104 -3.68 9.06 -12.63
CA TYR A 104 -4.63 8.24 -13.39
C TYR A 104 -5.36 9.01 -14.48
N LYS A 105 -5.67 10.29 -14.24
CA LYS A 105 -6.26 11.16 -15.26
C LYS A 105 -5.31 11.37 -16.45
N ILE A 106 -4.03 11.60 -16.19
CA ILE A 106 -3.00 11.80 -17.21
C ILE A 106 -2.77 10.51 -18.01
N VAL A 107 -2.61 9.38 -17.33
CA VAL A 107 -2.33 8.07 -17.96
C VAL A 107 -3.50 7.61 -18.84
N THR A 108 -4.73 7.70 -18.33
CA THR A 108 -5.92 7.28 -19.08
C THR A 108 -6.33 8.27 -20.16
N GLY A 109 -5.90 9.54 -20.08
CA GLY A 109 -6.30 10.59 -21.01
C GLY A 109 -7.79 10.93 -20.99
N SER A 110 -8.56 10.39 -20.04
CA SER A 110 -9.99 10.62 -19.88
C SER A 110 -10.34 10.77 -18.40
N PRO A 111 -11.14 11.78 -18.01
CA PRO A 111 -11.65 11.91 -16.65
C PRO A 111 -12.39 10.65 -16.16
N GLY A 112 -13.10 9.95 -17.05
CA GLY A 112 -13.86 8.74 -16.72
C GLY A 112 -12.97 7.53 -16.43
N GLY A 113 -11.87 7.37 -17.20
CA GLY A 113 -10.90 6.30 -16.97
C GLY A 113 -10.15 6.49 -15.65
N GLY A 114 -9.73 7.72 -15.35
CA GLY A 114 -9.09 8.06 -14.08
C GLY A 114 -10.00 7.83 -12.88
N PHE A 115 -11.30 8.17 -13.00
CA PHE A 115 -12.29 7.90 -11.96
C PHE A 115 -12.53 6.40 -11.74
N GLY A 116 -12.59 5.60 -12.82
CA GLY A 116 -12.77 4.14 -12.71
C GLY A 116 -11.63 3.46 -11.95
N LEU A 117 -10.38 3.83 -12.23
CA LEU A 117 -9.21 3.33 -11.49
C LEU A 117 -9.21 3.78 -10.03
N LEU A 118 -9.57 5.03 -9.77
CA LEU A 118 -9.68 5.54 -8.40
C LEU A 118 -10.77 4.80 -7.60
N PHE A 119 -11.92 4.56 -8.22
CA PHE A 119 -13.02 3.82 -7.61
C PHE A 119 -12.62 2.39 -7.26
N LEU A 120 -11.86 1.72 -8.14
CA LEU A 120 -11.34 0.39 -7.88
C LEU A 120 -10.43 0.36 -6.64
N ILE A 121 -9.53 1.33 -6.50
CA ILE A 121 -8.62 1.43 -5.36
C ILE A 121 -9.38 1.69 -4.06
N ILE A 122 -10.36 2.60 -4.09
CA ILE A 122 -11.23 2.86 -2.93
C ILE A 122 -12.02 1.59 -2.56
N GLY A 123 -12.52 0.85 -3.56
CA GLY A 123 -13.21 -0.42 -3.34
C GLY A 123 -12.31 -1.46 -2.64
N ILE A 124 -11.09 -1.65 -3.13
CA ILE A 124 -10.11 -2.55 -2.49
C ILE A 124 -9.82 -2.11 -1.05
N GLY A 125 -9.64 -0.81 -0.82
CA GLY A 125 -9.43 -0.24 0.52
C GLY A 125 -10.62 -0.48 1.46
N PHE A 126 -11.85 -0.40 0.94
CA PHE A 126 -13.06 -0.68 1.70
C PHE A 126 -13.14 -2.14 2.14
N PHE A 127 -12.91 -3.09 1.22
CA PHE A 127 -12.88 -4.51 1.54
C PHE A 127 -11.76 -4.86 2.52
N ALA A 128 -10.57 -4.29 2.35
CA ALA A 128 -9.46 -4.45 3.29
C ALA A 128 -9.82 -3.90 4.68
N GLY A 129 -10.48 -2.74 4.74
CA GLY A 129 -10.95 -2.12 5.97
C GLY A 129 -11.97 -2.98 6.73
N ILE A 130 -12.92 -3.59 6.02
CA ILE A 130 -13.87 -4.54 6.62
C ILE A 130 -13.12 -5.72 7.24
N GLY A 131 -12.17 -6.33 6.51
CA GLY A 131 -11.38 -7.45 7.02
C GLY A 131 -10.59 -7.10 8.29
N ALA A 132 -9.96 -5.92 8.31
CA ALA A 132 -9.25 -5.43 9.48
C ALA A 132 -10.19 -5.19 10.67
N LEU A 133 -11.37 -4.60 10.43
CA LEU A 133 -12.36 -4.34 11.48
C LEU A 133 -12.91 -5.65 12.08
N THR A 134 -13.22 -6.65 11.24
CA THR A 134 -13.68 -7.96 11.69
C THR A 134 -12.64 -8.64 12.57
N ALA A 135 -11.37 -8.65 12.16
CA ALA A 135 -10.30 -9.23 12.95
C ALA A 135 -10.11 -8.47 14.29
N ALA A 136 -10.26 -7.14 14.29
CA ALA A 136 -10.14 -6.32 15.49
C ALA A 136 -11.27 -6.56 16.49
N CYS A 137 -12.53 -6.57 16.03
CA CYS A 137 -13.69 -6.81 16.89
C CYS A 137 -13.59 -8.15 17.62
N LYS A 138 -13.07 -9.18 16.96
CA LYS A 138 -12.88 -10.50 17.56
C LYS A 138 -11.81 -10.53 18.64
N SER A 139 -10.65 -9.91 18.38
CA SER A 139 -9.58 -9.82 19.39
C SER A 139 -10.08 -9.19 20.69
N ARG A 140 -10.99 -8.21 20.59
CA ARG A 140 -11.57 -7.49 21.72
C ARG A 140 -12.74 -8.25 22.38
N GLY A 141 -13.57 -8.96 21.60
CA GLY A 141 -14.67 -9.77 22.12
C GLY A 141 -14.20 -10.91 23.02
N HIS A 142 -13.14 -11.61 22.63
CA HIS A 142 -12.57 -12.70 23.44
C HIS A 142 -11.92 -12.22 24.74
N HIS A 143 -11.25 -11.06 24.73
CA HIS A 143 -10.69 -10.47 25.95
C HIS A 143 -11.78 -10.10 26.97
N ILE A 144 -12.92 -9.57 26.53
CA ILE A 144 -14.03 -9.22 27.42
C ILE A 144 -14.69 -10.48 28.02
N ILE A 145 -14.82 -11.56 27.24
CA ILE A 145 -15.38 -12.83 27.73
C ILE A 145 -14.43 -13.48 28.75
N LYS A 146 -13.11 -13.49 28.51
CA LYS A 146 -12.13 -14.02 29.48
C LYS A 146 -12.09 -13.23 30.79
N ILE A 147 -12.28 -11.91 30.77
CA ILE A 147 -12.37 -11.07 31.98
C ILE A 147 -13.66 -11.33 32.77
N LYS A 148 -14.74 -11.75 32.10
CA LYS A 148 -16.04 -11.98 32.74
C LYS A 148 -16.21 -13.39 33.32
N LEU A 149 -15.30 -14.31 33.01
CA LEU A 149 -15.29 -15.70 33.47
C LEU A 149 -14.31 -15.96 34.62
N ASN A 150 -13.64 -14.93 35.13
CA ASN A 150 -12.72 -14.98 36.25
C ASN A 150 -13.07 -13.89 37.28
#